data_AF-A0A531M4R6-F1
#
_entry.id   AF-A0A531M4R6-F1
#
_cell.length_a   1.000
_cell.length_b   1.000
_cell.length_c   1.000
_cell.angle_alpha   90.00
_cell.angle_beta   90.00
_cell.angle_gamma   90.00
#
_symmetry.space_group_name_H-M   'P 1'
#
loop_
_entity.id
_entity.type
_entity.pdbx_description
1 polymer ?
#
loop_
_entity_poly.entity_id
_entity_poly.type
_entity_poly.pdbx_seq_one_letter_code
_entity_poly.pdbx_strand_id
1 'polypeptide(L)'
;VGGGRNAFIGAVHRLAMRLDDQVALVAGALSSDPDNAAASAAEIGIQPDRSYADYRDMAKAEAARPDGIEAIVIVTPNHLHAPIATAFLEAGIDVICDKPLSTTLDDAQALVALARAKKRRFVVTLNNTGYAMVRQAREMVMAGELGRIVSVHG
;
A
#
# COMPACT_ATOMS: atom_id res chain seq x y z
N VAL A 1 -2.64 6.62 1.43
CA VAL A 1 -2.48 7.74 0.49
C VAL A 1 -3.30 7.47 -0.76
N GLY A 2 -4.15 8.43 -1.15
CA GLY A 2 -5.20 8.25 -2.16
C GLY A 2 -6.42 7.50 -1.63
N GLY A 3 -7.37 7.20 -2.51
CA GLY A 3 -8.50 6.32 -2.19
C GLY A 3 -9.58 6.93 -1.28
N GLY A 4 -9.72 8.26 -1.27
CA GLY A 4 -10.77 8.98 -0.54
C GLY A 4 -12.18 8.72 -1.07
N ARG A 5 -13.06 9.74 -0.96
CA ARG A 5 -14.45 9.66 -1.42
C ARG A 5 -14.54 9.16 -2.87
N ASN A 6 -15.57 8.37 -3.16
CA ASN A 6 -15.90 7.86 -4.50
C ASN A 6 -14.84 6.94 -5.15
N ALA A 7 -13.79 6.54 -4.42
CA ALA A 7 -12.74 5.67 -4.95
C ALA A 7 -12.97 4.20 -4.56
N PHE A 8 -13.30 3.36 -5.54
CA PHE A 8 -13.51 1.91 -5.33
C PHE A 8 -12.28 1.24 -4.69
N ILE A 9 -11.08 1.51 -5.22
CA ILE A 9 -9.83 0.89 -4.73
C ILE A 9 -9.60 1.24 -3.25
N GLY A 10 -9.82 2.49 -2.86
CA GLY A 10 -9.71 2.89 -1.46
C GLY A 10 -10.67 2.13 -0.55
N ALA A 11 -11.92 1.93 -0.97
CA ALA A 11 -12.90 1.15 -0.22
C ALA A 11 -12.48 -0.32 -0.07
N VAL A 12 -11.99 -0.96 -1.13
CA VAL A 12 -11.51 -2.36 -1.11
C VAL A 12 -10.35 -2.54 -0.12
N HIS A 13 -9.35 -1.67 -0.17
CA HIS A 13 -8.21 -1.75 0.76
C HIS A 13 -8.63 -1.53 2.22
N ARG A 14 -9.58 -0.62 2.49
CA ARG A 14 -10.13 -0.42 3.84
C ARG A 14 -10.91 -1.62 4.35
N LEU A 15 -11.66 -2.30 3.48
CA LEU A 15 -12.34 -3.54 3.85
C LEU A 15 -11.32 -4.63 4.20
N ALA A 16 -10.27 -4.77 3.41
CA ALA A 16 -9.20 -5.74 3.68
C ALA A 16 -8.48 -5.46 5.01
N MET A 17 -8.19 -4.19 5.33
CA MET A 17 -7.60 -3.79 6.61
C MET A 17 -8.43 -4.24 7.82
N ARG A 18 -9.76 -4.13 7.72
CA ARG A 18 -10.69 -4.41 8.83
C ARG A 18 -11.01 -5.90 9.00
N LEU A 19 -10.81 -6.70 7.95
CA LEU A 19 -11.31 -8.07 7.90
C LEU A 19 -10.72 -8.97 9.00
N ASP A 20 -9.42 -8.83 9.27
CA ASP A 20 -8.69 -9.68 10.22
C ASP A 20 -8.40 -8.98 11.56
N ASP A 21 -8.90 -7.74 11.74
CA ASP A 21 -8.76 -6.93 12.97
C ASP A 21 -7.30 -6.78 13.48
N GLN A 22 -6.34 -6.74 12.55
CA GLN A 22 -4.90 -6.63 12.89
C GLN A 22 -4.36 -5.20 12.76
N VAL A 23 -5.11 -4.28 12.16
CA VAL A 23 -4.65 -2.92 11.85
C VAL A 23 -5.74 -1.88 12.08
N ALA A 24 -5.33 -0.70 12.52
CA ALA A 24 -6.19 0.47 12.63
C ALA A 24 -5.80 1.53 11.59
N LEU A 25 -6.78 2.09 10.88
CA LEU A 25 -6.57 3.21 9.97
C LEU A 25 -6.69 4.52 10.74
N VAL A 26 -5.55 5.17 11.04
CA VAL A 26 -5.50 6.35 11.92
C VAL A 26 -5.16 7.66 11.22
N ALA A 27 -4.63 7.61 9.99
CA ALA A 27 -4.16 8.79 9.25
C ALA A 27 -4.34 8.64 7.73
N GLY A 28 -4.42 9.75 7.00
CA GLY A 28 -4.57 9.69 5.54
C GLY A 28 -4.37 11.00 4.79
N ALA A 29 -3.58 10.93 3.72
CA ALA A 29 -3.60 11.88 2.61
C ALA A 29 -4.51 11.35 1.50
N LEU A 30 -5.82 11.64 1.59
CA LEU A 30 -6.86 10.99 0.79
C LEU A 30 -7.20 11.74 -0.51
N SER A 31 -6.87 13.04 -0.58
CA SER A 31 -6.95 13.89 -1.76
C SER A 31 -5.87 14.98 -1.68
N SER A 32 -5.46 15.52 -2.82
CA SER A 32 -4.61 16.72 -2.87
C SER A 32 -5.40 18.01 -2.65
N ASP A 33 -6.72 17.97 -2.81
CA ASP A 33 -7.62 19.05 -2.46
C ASP A 33 -7.93 18.99 -0.95
N PRO A 34 -7.61 20.04 -0.16
CA PRO A 34 -7.74 20.00 1.29
C PRO A 34 -9.17 19.74 1.78
N ASP A 35 -10.18 20.31 1.12
CA ASP A 35 -11.58 20.16 1.51
C ASP A 35 -12.04 18.72 1.25
N ASN A 36 -11.68 18.16 0.09
CA ASN A 36 -11.97 16.78 -0.23
C ASN A 36 -11.18 15.80 0.65
N ALA A 37 -9.94 16.13 1.04
CA ALA A 37 -9.15 15.32 1.97
C ALA A 37 -9.82 15.25 3.34
N ALA A 38 -10.21 16.41 3.90
CA ALA A 38 -10.90 16.51 5.18
C ALA A 38 -12.26 15.80 5.15
N ALA A 39 -13.06 16.02 4.10
CA ALA A 39 -14.33 15.33 3.93
C ALA A 39 -14.15 13.81 3.82
N SER A 40 -13.15 13.34 3.06
CA SER A 40 -12.82 11.92 2.94
C SER A 40 -12.41 11.30 4.28
N ALA A 41 -11.60 12.01 5.06
CA ALA A 41 -11.10 11.55 6.36
C ALA A 41 -12.25 11.41 7.36
N ALA A 42 -13.13 12.41 7.43
CA ALA A 42 -14.30 12.43 8.29
C ALA A 42 -15.24 11.24 8.00
N GLU A 43 -15.52 10.94 6.73
CA GLU A 43 -16.40 9.81 6.35
C GLU A 43 -15.90 8.44 6.81
N ILE A 44 -14.58 8.29 6.99
CA ILE A 44 -13.97 7.01 7.36
C ILE A 44 -13.40 7.00 8.78
N GLY A 45 -13.63 8.06 9.56
CA GLY A 45 -13.28 8.15 10.97
C GLY A 45 -11.81 8.48 11.26
N ILE A 46 -11.07 9.06 10.30
CA ILE A 46 -9.72 9.59 10.56
C ILE A 46 -9.85 10.93 11.29
N GLN A 47 -9.05 11.12 12.34
CA GLN A 47 -9.07 12.34 13.13
C GLN A 47 -8.62 13.55 12.30
N PRO A 48 -9.20 14.75 12.51
CA PRO A 48 -8.85 15.94 11.72
C PRO A 48 -7.36 16.30 11.75
N ASP A 49 -6.68 16.09 12.89
CA ASP A 49 -5.24 16.36 13.05
C ASP A 49 -4.34 15.33 12.33
N ARG A 50 -4.93 14.27 11.76
CA ARG A 50 -4.26 13.23 10.96
C ARG A 50 -4.83 13.09 9.54
N SER A 51 -5.60 14.10 9.12
CA SER A 51 -6.00 14.30 7.73
C SER A 51 -5.03 15.24 7.05
N TYR A 52 -4.42 14.79 5.95
CA TYR A 52 -3.40 15.55 5.23
C TYR A 52 -3.84 15.79 3.78
N ALA A 53 -3.43 16.92 3.18
CA ALA A 53 -3.59 17.16 1.75
C ALA A 53 -2.34 16.79 0.94
N ASP A 54 -1.17 16.76 1.59
CA ASP A 54 0.10 16.37 0.98
C ASP A 54 0.68 15.13 1.68
N TYR A 55 1.03 14.12 0.89
CA TYR A 55 1.61 12.88 1.41
C TYR A 55 3.02 13.09 1.99
N ARG A 56 3.75 14.14 1.56
CA ARG A 56 5.07 14.50 2.07
C ARG A 56 4.96 15.07 3.49
N ASP A 57 3.94 15.88 3.73
CA ASP A 57 3.65 16.41 5.06
C ASP A 57 3.17 15.31 5.99
N MET A 58 2.30 14.42 5.49
CA MET A 58 1.91 13.20 6.21
C MET A 58 3.12 12.36 6.61
N ALA A 59 4.04 12.07 5.68
CA ALA A 59 5.23 11.26 5.97
C ALA A 59 6.11 11.87 7.06
N LYS A 60 6.35 13.19 7.00
CA LYS A 60 7.15 13.91 7.99
C LYS A 60 6.46 13.96 9.35
N ALA A 61 5.18 14.33 9.38
CA ALA A 61 4.41 14.48 10.60
C ALA A 61 4.29 13.14 11.32
N GLU A 62 3.85 12.09 10.62
CA GLU A 62 3.65 10.77 11.22
C GLU A 62 4.97 10.13 11.67
N ALA A 63 6.08 10.31 10.95
CA ALA A 63 7.38 9.79 11.39
C ALA A 63 7.93 10.48 12.65
N ALA A 64 7.53 11.72 12.92
CA ALA A 64 7.96 12.47 14.10
C ALA A 64 7.07 12.20 15.34
N ARG A 65 5.91 11.58 15.15
CA ARG A 65 4.95 11.33 16.22
C ARG A 65 5.35 10.10 17.05
N PRO A 66 5.22 10.14 18.38
CA PRO A 66 5.37 8.95 19.22
C PRO A 66 4.33 7.86 18.90
N ASP A 67 3.14 8.28 18.45
CA ASP A 67 2.00 7.47 18.03
C ASP A 67 1.82 7.48 16.50
N GLY A 68 2.91 7.65 15.76
CA GLY A 68 2.94 7.69 14.29
C GLY A 68 2.53 6.38 13.63
N ILE A 69 2.12 6.45 12.36
CA ILE A 69 1.83 5.23 11.59
C ILE A 69 3.08 4.35 11.39
N GLU A 70 2.89 3.04 11.45
CA GLU A 70 3.96 2.05 11.20
C GLU A 70 4.10 1.71 9.70
N ALA A 71 2.99 1.79 8.97
CA ALA A 71 2.93 1.48 7.55
C ALA A 71 1.91 2.36 6.83
N ILE A 72 2.07 2.48 5.51
CA ILE A 72 1.08 3.09 4.62
C ILE A 72 0.56 2.13 3.57
N VAL A 73 -0.66 2.42 3.10
CA VAL A 73 -1.21 1.86 1.87
C VAL A 73 -1.29 2.95 0.79
N ILE A 74 -0.69 2.69 -0.38
CA ILE A 74 -0.73 3.58 -1.56
C ILE A 74 -1.77 3.04 -2.54
N VAL A 75 -2.78 3.86 -2.83
CA VAL A 75 -3.90 3.54 -3.75
C VAL A 75 -4.17 4.71 -4.71
N THR A 76 -3.11 5.38 -5.13
CA THR A 76 -3.14 6.49 -6.10
C THR A 76 -3.02 5.98 -7.53
N PRO A 77 -3.12 6.83 -8.57
CA PRO A 77 -2.69 6.45 -9.92
C PRO A 77 -1.22 6.04 -9.97
N ASN A 78 -0.89 5.11 -10.88
CA ASN A 78 0.39 4.39 -10.94
C ASN A 78 1.64 5.29 -10.97
N HIS A 79 1.58 6.44 -11.67
CA HIS A 79 2.72 7.36 -11.80
C HIS A 79 3.11 8.03 -10.47
N LEU A 80 2.23 7.98 -9.46
CA LEU A 80 2.50 8.51 -8.13
C LEU A 80 3.05 7.46 -7.15
N HIS A 81 3.04 6.18 -7.51
CA HIS A 81 3.48 5.11 -6.60
C HIS A 81 4.93 5.29 -6.15
N ALA A 82 5.85 5.49 -7.09
CA ALA A 82 7.26 5.68 -6.80
C ALA A 82 7.56 6.89 -5.91
N PRO A 83 7.15 8.13 -6.26
CA PRO A 83 7.45 9.29 -5.42
C PRO A 83 6.80 9.20 -4.02
N ILE A 84 5.59 8.64 -3.91
CA ILE A 84 4.93 8.44 -2.62
C ILE A 84 5.71 7.40 -1.81
N ALA A 85 5.96 6.22 -2.36
CA ALA A 85 6.65 5.16 -1.63
C ALA A 85 8.05 5.59 -1.16
N THR A 86 8.80 6.30 -2.00
CA THR A 86 10.10 6.87 -1.61
C THR A 86 9.97 7.77 -0.38
N ALA A 87 9.01 8.68 -0.35
CA ALA A 87 8.83 9.59 0.79
C ALA A 87 8.60 8.85 2.12
N PHE A 88 7.80 7.78 2.12
CA PHE A 88 7.52 7.02 3.34
C PHE A 88 8.67 6.08 3.73
N LEU A 89 9.32 5.43 2.75
CA LEU A 89 10.51 4.61 3.03
C LEU A 89 11.66 5.45 3.60
N GLU A 90 11.86 6.66 3.07
CA GLU A 90 12.86 7.60 3.58
C GLU A 90 12.56 8.05 5.00
N ALA A 91 11.28 8.24 5.32
CA ALA A 91 10.77 8.55 6.65
C ALA A 91 10.77 7.34 7.63
N GLY A 92 11.18 6.15 7.17
CA GLY A 92 11.25 4.97 8.03
C GLY A 92 9.92 4.24 8.23
N ILE A 93 8.95 4.47 7.36
CA ILE A 93 7.61 3.87 7.40
C ILE A 93 7.50 2.77 6.34
N ASP A 94 6.88 1.64 6.70
CA ASP A 94 6.70 0.50 5.79
C ASP A 94 5.64 0.81 4.70
N VAL A 95 5.79 0.21 3.52
CA VAL A 95 4.93 0.51 2.37
C VAL A 95 4.18 -0.74 1.89
N ILE A 96 2.87 -0.59 1.72
CA ILE A 96 2.01 -1.49 0.97
C ILE A 96 1.50 -0.69 -0.23
N CYS A 97 1.82 -1.11 -1.45
CA CYS A 97 1.51 -0.38 -2.67
C CYS A 97 0.52 -1.17 -3.53
N ASP A 98 -0.48 -0.48 -4.08
CA ASP A 98 -1.34 -1.10 -5.08
C ASP A 98 -0.55 -1.43 -6.35
N LYS A 99 -1.02 -2.45 -7.07
CA LYS A 99 -0.42 -2.86 -8.35
C LYS A 99 -0.83 -1.88 -9.47
N PRO A 100 0.02 -1.69 -10.50
CA PRO A 100 1.42 -2.13 -10.61
C PRO A 100 2.37 -1.32 -9.70
N LEU A 101 3.53 -1.89 -9.38
CA LEU A 101 4.53 -1.28 -8.49
C LEU A 101 4.93 0.15 -8.91
N SER A 102 5.17 0.36 -10.20
CA SER A 102 5.58 1.63 -10.80
C SER A 102 5.22 1.65 -12.29
N THR A 103 5.46 2.77 -12.97
CA THR A 103 5.29 2.91 -14.42
C THR A 103 6.55 2.54 -15.22
N THR A 104 7.72 2.46 -14.57
CA THR A 104 8.99 2.11 -15.22
C THR A 104 9.76 1.06 -14.41
N LEU A 105 10.62 0.28 -15.09
CA LEU A 105 11.49 -0.70 -14.44
C LEU A 105 12.52 -0.03 -13.52
N ASP A 106 13.08 1.09 -13.95
CA ASP A 106 14.08 1.84 -13.18
C ASP A 106 13.52 2.31 -11.83
N ASP A 107 12.29 2.86 -11.84
CA ASP A 107 11.60 3.24 -10.60
C ASP A 107 11.38 2.02 -9.69
N ALA A 108 10.96 0.89 -10.25
CA ALA A 108 10.75 -0.34 -9.47
C ALA A 108 12.06 -0.83 -8.82
N GLN A 109 13.16 -0.83 -9.57
CA GLN A 109 14.48 -1.23 -9.06
C GLN A 109 14.98 -0.27 -7.98
N ALA A 110 14.79 1.04 -8.17
CA ALA A 110 15.14 2.05 -7.18
C ALA A 110 14.36 1.86 -5.86
N LEU A 111 13.06 1.58 -5.93
CA LEU A 111 12.25 1.30 -4.73
C LEU A 111 12.70 0.05 -3.99
N VAL A 112 13.03 -1.03 -4.71
CA VAL A 112 13.55 -2.27 -4.11
C VAL A 112 14.89 -2.00 -3.40
N ALA A 113 15.80 -1.27 -4.06
CA ALA A 113 17.08 -0.90 -3.46
C ALA A 113 16.88 -0.03 -2.21
N LEU A 114 15.98 0.95 -2.27
CA LEU A 114 15.68 1.86 -1.16
C LEU A 114 15.07 1.11 0.03
N ALA A 115 14.07 0.26 -0.19
CA ALA A 115 13.45 -0.53 0.87
C ALA A 115 14.47 -1.41 1.60
N ARG A 116 15.40 -2.05 0.84
CA ARG A 116 16.50 -2.82 1.42
C ARG A 116 17.47 -1.96 2.22
N ALA A 117 17.90 -0.82 1.66
CA ALA A 117 18.83 0.10 2.31
C ALA A 117 18.26 0.66 3.63
N LYS A 118 16.97 1.01 3.63
CA LYS A 118 16.26 1.54 4.82
C LYS A 118 15.80 0.45 5.78
N LYS A 119 16.00 -0.84 5.45
CA LYS A 119 15.50 -2.00 6.21
C LYS A 119 14.00 -1.86 6.51
N ARG A 120 13.23 -1.51 5.48
CA ARG A 120 11.77 -1.36 5.52
C ARG A 120 11.09 -2.42 4.67
N ARG A 121 9.85 -2.75 5.01
CA ARG A 121 9.00 -3.65 4.22
C ARG A 121 8.40 -2.87 3.05
N PHE A 122 8.39 -3.52 1.90
CA PHE A 122 7.65 -3.10 0.73
C PHE A 122 6.80 -4.27 0.24
N VAL A 123 5.49 -4.11 0.20
CA VAL A 123 4.54 -5.13 -0.27
C VAL A 123 3.77 -4.57 -1.46
N VAL A 124 3.56 -5.38 -2.50
CA VAL A 124 2.65 -5.03 -3.61
C VAL A 124 1.39 -5.88 -3.46
N THR A 125 0.21 -5.26 -3.57
CA THR A 125 -1.06 -6.00 -3.46
C THR A 125 -1.41 -6.74 -4.76
N LEU A 126 -0.62 -7.78 -5.07
CA LEU A 126 -0.97 -8.83 -6.04
C LEU A 126 -2.04 -9.74 -5.45
N ASN A 127 -3.22 -9.19 -5.20
CA ASN A 127 -4.28 -9.76 -4.37
C ASN A 127 -4.70 -11.19 -4.76
N ASN A 128 -4.67 -11.53 -6.05
CA ASN A 128 -5.01 -12.89 -6.51
C ASN A 128 -4.08 -13.97 -5.95
N THR A 129 -2.84 -13.63 -5.58
CA THR A 129 -1.89 -14.56 -4.93
C THR A 129 -2.26 -14.86 -3.46
N GLY A 130 -3.24 -14.14 -2.91
CA GLY A 130 -3.77 -14.34 -1.56
C GLY A 130 -4.78 -15.48 -1.45
N TYR A 131 -5.41 -15.91 -2.55
CA TYR A 131 -6.42 -16.96 -2.50
C TYR A 131 -5.84 -18.30 -2.06
N ALA A 132 -6.54 -18.98 -1.15
CA ALA A 132 -6.13 -20.28 -0.61
C ALA A 132 -5.85 -21.31 -1.72
N MET A 133 -6.71 -21.39 -2.73
CA MET A 133 -6.53 -22.31 -3.85
C MET A 133 -5.31 -21.97 -4.73
N VAL A 134 -4.96 -20.69 -4.86
CA VAL A 134 -3.74 -20.28 -5.59
C VAL A 134 -2.50 -20.69 -4.81
N ARG A 135 -2.52 -20.54 -3.48
CA ARG A 135 -1.41 -20.98 -2.62
C ARG A 135 -1.29 -22.49 -2.55
N GLN A 136 -2.41 -23.23 -2.52
CA GLN A 136 -2.42 -24.68 -2.62
C GLN A 136 -1.86 -25.16 -3.96
N ALA A 137 -2.28 -24.56 -5.07
CA ALA A 137 -1.74 -24.88 -6.38
C ALA A 137 -0.22 -24.65 -6.44
N ARG A 138 0.28 -23.55 -5.87
CA ARG A 138 1.73 -23.31 -5.73
C ARG A 138 2.39 -24.42 -4.92
N GLU A 139 1.81 -24.83 -3.79
CA GLU A 139 2.40 -25.85 -2.93
C GLU A 139 2.48 -27.21 -3.62
N MET A 140 1.42 -27.65 -4.31
CA MET A 140 1.40 -28.90 -5.07
C MET A 140 2.47 -28.93 -6.18
N VAL A 141 2.68 -27.79 -6.85
CA VAL A 141 3.76 -27.65 -7.84
C VAL A 141 5.14 -27.78 -7.17
N MET A 142 5.34 -27.11 -6.03
CA MET A 142 6.61 -27.17 -5.28
C MET A 142 6.89 -28.55 -4.68
N ALA A 143 5.85 -29.28 -4.29
CA ALA A 143 5.92 -30.66 -3.80
C ALA A 143 6.14 -31.69 -4.92
N GLY A 144 6.09 -31.26 -6.19
CA GLY A 144 6.29 -32.15 -7.34
C GLY A 144 5.10 -33.06 -7.66
N GLU A 145 3.92 -32.79 -7.11
CA GLU A 145 2.71 -33.62 -7.31
C GLU A 145 2.25 -33.67 -8.77
N LEU A 146 2.58 -32.63 -9.54
CA LEU A 146 2.25 -32.52 -10.96
C LEU A 146 3.38 -33.03 -11.88
N GLY A 147 4.51 -33.47 -11.30
CA GLY A 147 5.72 -33.81 -12.04
C GLY A 147 6.32 -32.59 -12.76
N ARG A 148 6.94 -32.83 -13.92
CA ARG A 148 7.52 -31.76 -14.74
C ARG A 148 6.42 -30.94 -15.40
N ILE A 149 6.34 -29.65 -15.09
CA ILE A 149 5.45 -28.71 -15.79
C ILE A 149 5.85 -28.62 -17.27
N VAL A 150 4.90 -28.85 -18.17
CA VAL A 150 5.13 -28.85 -19.62
C VAL A 150 4.58 -27.58 -20.27
N SER A 151 3.46 -27.05 -19.78
CA SER A 151 2.82 -25.84 -20.32
C SER A 151 2.08 -25.09 -19.22
N VAL A 152 1.94 -23.77 -19.41
CA VAL A 152 1.17 -22.86 -18.55
C VAL A 152 0.32 -21.99 -19.48
N HIS A 153 -0.98 -21.88 -19.19
CA HIS A 153 -1.93 -21.06 -19.93
C HIS A 153 -2.54 -20.04 -18.97
N GLY A 154 -2.57 -18.78 -19.35
CA GLY A 154 -3.07 -17.66 -18.55
C GLY A 154 -3.77 -16.62 -19.41
#